data_AF-A0A6I4YYA1-F1
#
_entry.id   AF-A0A6I4YYA1-F1
#
_cell.length_a   1.000
_cell.length_b   1.000
_cell.length_c   1.000
_cell.angle_alpha   90.00
_cell.angle_beta   90.00
_cell.angle_gamma   90.00
#
_symmetry.space_group_name_H-M   'P 1'
#
loop_
_entity.id
_entity.type
_entity.pdbx_description
1 polymer ?
#
loop_
_entity_poly.entity_id
_entity_poly.type
_entity_poly.pdbx_seq_one_letter_code
_entity_poly.pdbx_strand_id
1 'polypeptide(L)'
;ERRHVDGVPRARLLSEGVPLLLALGRLEDAQRQAAQALTLLSRSEARPAEVGYRERRTRYRAALTYLTRGLGVPYLPPLGGAAADNADLHRARVLLGALLDRAGGPADREVTLRFDMLLSLALATPDAERATMMVQEALTLASHPYEEAQARAMLADTQLRAGRPDAALGSVNRAHALLRRPAPG
;
A
#
# COMPACT_ATOMS: atom_id res chain seq x y z
N GLU A 1 14.49 -26.40 -29.09
CA GLU A 1 13.77 -25.16 -28.72
C GLU A 1 13.82 -24.95 -27.21
N ARG A 2 14.46 -23.87 -26.73
CA ARG A 2 14.43 -23.53 -25.31
C ARG A 2 13.05 -22.93 -25.02
N ARG A 3 12.20 -23.65 -24.27
CA ARG A 3 11.00 -23.07 -23.64
C ARG A 3 11.43 -21.78 -22.95
N HIS A 4 11.01 -20.63 -23.47
CA HIS A 4 11.21 -19.36 -22.80
C HIS A 4 10.39 -19.45 -21.51
N VAL A 5 11.05 -19.74 -20.38
CA VAL A 5 10.36 -19.87 -19.09
C VAL A 5 9.79 -18.50 -18.79
N ASP A 6 8.46 -18.40 -18.90
CA ASP A 6 7.73 -17.20 -18.55
C ASP A 6 8.12 -16.77 -17.13
N GLY A 7 8.76 -15.61 -17.02
CA GLY A 7 9.26 -15.07 -15.75
C GLY A 7 8.16 -14.52 -14.85
N VAL A 8 6.94 -14.32 -15.37
CA VAL A 8 5.84 -13.66 -14.68
C VAL A 8 5.40 -14.40 -13.40
N PRO A 9 5.23 -15.74 -13.38
CA PRO A 9 4.88 -16.45 -12.15
C PRO A 9 5.95 -16.30 -11.05
N ARG A 10 7.24 -16.35 -11.42
CA ARG A 10 8.33 -16.16 -10.47
C ARG A 10 8.38 -14.72 -9.95
N ALA A 11 8.19 -13.74 -10.83
CA ALA A 11 8.11 -12.33 -10.44
C ALA A 11 6.95 -12.08 -9.46
N ARG A 12 5.80 -12.73 -9.69
CA ARG A 12 4.65 -12.65 -8.79
C ARG A 12 5.00 -13.17 -7.40
N LEU A 13 5.60 -14.35 -7.29
CA LEU A 13 5.99 -14.94 -6.00
C LEU A 13 6.95 -14.04 -5.23
N LEU A 14 8.00 -13.54 -5.90
CA LEU A 14 8.95 -12.61 -5.30
C LEU A 14 8.27 -11.32 -4.84
N SER A 15 7.39 -10.75 -5.67
CA SER A 15 6.63 -9.55 -5.32
C SER A 15 5.69 -9.79 -4.13
N GLU A 16 4.98 -10.91 -4.07
CA GLU A 16 4.07 -11.26 -2.96
C GLU A 16 4.82 -11.53 -1.65
N GLY A 17 6.09 -11.94 -1.71
CA GLY A 17 6.95 -12.08 -0.53
C GLY A 17 7.38 -10.76 0.12
N VAL A 18 7.36 -9.65 -0.62
CA VAL A 18 7.88 -8.35 -0.12
C VAL A 18 7.18 -7.90 1.17
N PRO A 19 5.85 -7.81 1.27
CA PRO A 19 5.19 -7.39 2.52
C PRO A 19 5.50 -8.31 3.71
N LEU A 20 5.65 -9.62 3.47
CA LEU A 20 6.00 -10.58 4.53
C LEU A 20 7.41 -10.32 5.06
N LEU A 21 8.36 -10.04 4.17
CA LEU A 21 9.73 -9.70 4.57
C LEU A 21 9.76 -8.38 5.35
N LEU A 22 8.97 -7.37 4.95
CA LEU A 22 8.86 -6.11 5.68
C LEU A 22 8.22 -6.31 7.07
N ALA A 23 7.22 -7.18 7.19
CA ALA A 23 6.63 -7.56 8.47
C ALA A 23 7.62 -8.29 9.39
N LEU A 24 8.57 -9.05 8.82
CA LEU A 24 9.65 -9.73 9.54
C LEU A 24 10.88 -8.84 9.78
N GLY A 25 10.84 -7.55 9.42
CA GLY A 25 11.98 -6.63 9.56
C GLY A 25 13.14 -6.88 8.59
N ARG A 26 12.96 -7.75 7.58
CA ARG A 26 13.98 -8.13 6.60
C ARG A 26 14.01 -7.17 5.40
N LEU A 27 14.34 -5.91 5.66
CA LEU A 27 14.28 -4.81 4.69
C LEU A 27 15.12 -5.05 3.43
N GLU A 28 16.35 -5.53 3.59
CA GLU A 28 17.25 -5.78 2.46
C GLU A 28 16.74 -6.90 1.55
N ASP A 29 16.22 -7.98 2.15
CA ASP A 29 15.62 -9.08 1.39
C ASP A 29 14.39 -8.60 0.62
N ALA A 30 13.55 -7.77 1.26
CA ALA A 30 12.38 -7.18 0.63
C ALA A 30 12.77 -6.35 -0.61
N GLN A 31 13.81 -5.52 -0.49
CA GLN A 31 14.33 -4.73 -1.60
C GLN A 31 14.92 -5.61 -2.71
N ARG A 32 15.71 -6.65 -2.35
CA ARG A 32 16.27 -7.61 -3.31
C ARG A 32 15.16 -8.34 -4.09
N GLN A 33 14.13 -8.82 -3.40
CA GLN A 33 13.00 -9.51 -4.06
C GLN A 33 12.21 -8.58 -4.99
N ALA A 34 11.95 -7.34 -4.58
CA ALA A 34 11.28 -6.37 -5.44
C ALA A 34 12.10 -6.07 -6.72
N ALA A 35 13.41 -5.88 -6.59
CA ALA A 35 14.29 -5.63 -7.74
C ALA A 35 14.37 -6.84 -8.69
N GLN A 36 14.46 -8.06 -8.15
CA GLN A 36 14.44 -9.29 -8.94
C GLN A 36 13.11 -9.48 -9.68
N ALA A 37 11.98 -9.23 -9.01
CA ALA A 37 10.67 -9.28 -9.63
C ALA A 37 10.54 -8.29 -10.80
N LEU A 38 10.97 -7.04 -10.62
CA LEU A 38 10.96 -6.03 -11.69
C LEU A 38 11.85 -6.44 -12.87
N THR A 39 13.02 -7.02 -12.61
CA THR A 39 13.93 -7.51 -13.67
C THR A 39 13.32 -8.65 -14.47
N LEU A 40 12.54 -9.53 -13.83
CA LEU A 40 11.84 -10.61 -14.51
C LEU A 40 10.67 -10.08 -15.36
N LEU A 41 9.93 -9.09 -14.84
CA LEU A 41 8.82 -8.46 -15.56
C LEU A 41 9.28 -7.68 -16.77
N SER A 42 10.40 -6.94 -16.68
CA SER A 42 10.92 -6.13 -17.79
C SER A 42 11.41 -6.97 -18.98
N ARG A 43 11.60 -8.28 -18.81
CA ARG A 43 12.01 -9.22 -19.86
C ARG A 43 10.83 -9.99 -20.45
N SER A 44 9.61 -9.80 -19.94
CA SER A 44 8.44 -10.52 -20.39
C SER A 44 7.69 -9.73 -21.46
N GLU A 45 7.56 -10.31 -22.65
CA GLU A 45 6.72 -9.78 -23.73
C GLU A 45 5.32 -10.42 -23.72
N ALA A 46 5.12 -11.47 -22.92
CA ALA A 46 3.84 -12.16 -22.80
C ALA A 46 2.85 -11.35 -21.94
N ARG A 47 1.58 -11.28 -22.38
CA ARG A 47 0.45 -10.75 -21.59
C ARG A 47 0.71 -9.32 -21.06
N PRO A 48 0.83 -8.30 -21.94
CA PRO A 48 1.26 -6.95 -21.57
C PRO A 48 0.40 -6.31 -20.47
N ALA A 49 -0.91 -6.55 -20.47
CA ALA A 49 -1.80 -6.04 -19.42
C ALA A 49 -1.53 -6.65 -18.03
N GLU A 50 -1.19 -7.95 -17.98
CA GLU A 50 -0.82 -8.59 -16.71
C GLU A 50 0.56 -8.13 -16.24
N VAL A 51 1.54 -8.07 -17.15
CA VAL A 51 2.89 -7.57 -16.84
C VAL A 51 2.82 -6.14 -16.30
N GLY A 52 2.08 -5.24 -16.97
CA GLY A 52 1.92 -3.86 -16.53
C GLY A 52 1.32 -3.73 -15.12
N TYR A 53 0.26 -4.49 -14.83
CA TYR A 53 -0.32 -4.52 -13.48
C TYR A 53 0.68 -5.04 -12.43
N ARG A 54 1.36 -6.17 -12.72
CA ARG A 54 2.33 -6.78 -11.80
C ARG A 54 3.52 -5.86 -11.56
N GLU A 55 3.95 -5.12 -12.58
CA GLU A 55 5.01 -4.15 -12.49
C GLU A 55 4.61 -2.99 -11.55
N ARG A 56 3.41 -2.43 -11.71
CA ARG A 56 2.88 -1.41 -10.80
C ARG A 56 2.75 -1.92 -9.37
N ARG A 57 2.18 -3.12 -9.16
CA ARG A 57 2.07 -3.74 -7.83
C ARG A 57 3.44 -3.97 -7.18
N THR A 58 4.45 -4.33 -7.96
CA THR A 58 5.82 -4.55 -7.46
C THR A 58 6.51 -3.23 -7.13
N ARG A 59 6.33 -2.17 -7.93
CA ARG A 59 6.85 -0.83 -7.60
C ARG A 59 6.20 -0.26 -6.35
N TYR A 60 4.89 -0.46 -6.18
CA TYR A 60 4.19 -0.12 -4.94
C TYR A 60 4.85 -0.80 -3.74
N ARG A 61 5.08 -2.11 -3.82
CA ARG A 61 5.74 -2.86 -2.73
C ARG A 61 7.20 -2.46 -2.51
N ALA A 62 7.92 -2.04 -3.56
CA ALA A 62 9.25 -1.45 -3.39
C ALA A 62 9.20 -0.11 -2.65
N ALA A 63 8.15 0.70 -2.87
CA ALA A 63 7.93 1.92 -2.11
C ALA A 63 7.62 1.63 -0.62
N LEU A 64 6.94 0.52 -0.32
CA LEU A 64 6.71 0.08 1.06
C LEU A 64 8.03 -0.15 1.82
N THR A 65 9.11 -0.59 1.17
CA THR A 65 10.41 -0.74 1.84
C THR A 65 10.91 0.60 2.41
N TYR A 66 10.77 1.68 1.65
CA TYR A 66 11.11 3.03 2.11
C TYR A 66 10.16 3.50 3.20
N LEU A 67 8.86 3.22 3.07
CA LEU A 67 7.88 3.52 4.12
C LEU A 67 8.26 2.83 5.44
N THR A 68 8.50 1.52 5.42
CA THR A 68 8.86 0.73 6.61
C THR A 68 10.16 1.23 7.24
N ARG A 69 11.18 1.52 6.43
CA ARG A 69 12.44 2.09 6.93
C ARG A 69 12.22 3.48 7.54
N GLY A 70 11.43 4.32 6.88
CA GLY A 70 11.15 5.69 7.32
C GLY A 70 10.29 5.78 8.57
N LEU A 71 9.35 4.84 8.78
CA LEU A 71 8.57 4.76 10.02
C LEU A 71 9.34 4.09 11.17
N GLY A 72 10.39 3.33 10.85
CA GLY A 72 11.21 2.64 11.85
C GLY A 72 10.50 1.47 12.55
N VAL A 73 9.37 1.00 12.01
CA VAL A 73 8.59 -0.13 12.55
C VAL A 73 8.31 -1.18 11.46
N PRO A 74 8.18 -2.47 11.81
CA PRO A 74 7.78 -3.49 10.85
C PRO A 74 6.43 -3.19 10.18
N TYR A 75 6.27 -3.64 8.94
CA TYR A 75 5.04 -3.42 8.18
C TYR A 75 3.92 -4.37 8.65
N LEU A 76 3.29 -4.03 9.78
CA LEU A 76 2.20 -4.77 10.40
C LEU A 76 1.00 -3.84 10.64
N PRO A 77 0.03 -3.80 9.72
CA PRO A 77 -1.20 -3.03 9.93
C PRO A 77 -2.04 -3.54 11.12
N PRO A 78 -2.73 -2.65 11.86
CA PRO A 78 -2.71 -1.20 11.69
C PRO A 78 -1.40 -0.58 12.19
N LEU A 79 -0.86 0.35 11.41
CA LEU A 79 0.35 1.10 11.74
C LEU A 79 0.04 2.59 11.86
N GLY A 80 0.74 3.27 12.76
CA GLY A 80 0.68 4.73 12.86
C GLY A 80 1.45 5.40 11.72
N GLY A 81 0.94 6.52 11.24
CA GLY A 81 1.60 7.32 10.21
C GLY A 81 2.76 8.16 10.76
N ALA A 82 3.53 8.76 9.85
CA ALA A 82 4.64 9.63 10.22
C ALA A 82 4.16 10.89 10.96
N ALA A 83 4.86 11.26 12.04
CA ALA A 83 4.70 12.54 12.72
C ALA A 83 5.74 13.59 12.28
N ALA A 84 6.86 13.15 11.71
CA ALA A 84 7.92 13.98 11.19
C ALA A 84 8.46 13.39 9.87
N ASP A 85 9.10 14.23 9.05
CA ASP A 85 9.65 13.80 7.77
C ASP A 85 11.08 13.24 7.89
N ASN A 86 11.45 12.40 6.93
CA ASN A 86 12.83 11.96 6.71
C ASN A 86 13.04 11.56 5.25
N ALA A 87 14.29 11.29 4.86
CA ALA A 87 14.65 10.96 3.48
C ALA A 87 13.91 9.74 2.92
N ASP A 88 13.61 8.76 3.77
CA ASP A 88 12.91 7.54 3.38
C ASP A 88 11.43 7.75 3.17
N LEU A 89 10.78 8.47 4.09
CA LEU A 89 9.38 8.87 3.93
C LEU A 89 9.22 9.76 2.69
N HIS A 90 10.13 10.70 2.46
CA HIS A 90 10.16 11.48 1.24
C HIS A 90 10.26 10.60 -0.01
N ARG A 91 11.18 9.62 -0.01
CA ARG A 91 11.33 8.70 -1.13
C ARG A 91 10.09 7.84 -1.35
N ALA A 92 9.46 7.35 -0.28
CA ALA A 92 8.20 6.61 -0.34
C ALA A 92 7.10 7.48 -0.98
N ARG A 93 6.94 8.74 -0.55
CA ARG A 93 5.96 9.67 -1.13
C ARG A 93 6.19 9.93 -2.60
N VAL A 94 7.43 10.17 -3.02
CA VAL A 94 7.78 10.39 -4.44
C VAL A 94 7.40 9.17 -5.29
N LEU A 95 7.74 7.96 -4.83
CA LEU A 95 7.44 6.72 -5.56
C LEU A 95 5.94 6.44 -5.62
N LEU A 96 5.23 6.61 -4.51
CA LEU A 96 3.78 6.40 -4.42
C LEU A 96 3.01 7.44 -5.24
N GLY A 97 3.38 8.71 -5.16
CA GLY A 97 2.79 9.79 -5.98
C GLY A 97 2.92 9.49 -7.47
N ALA A 98 4.13 9.16 -7.93
CA ALA A 98 4.36 8.81 -9.33
C ALA A 98 3.56 7.56 -9.80
N LEU A 99 3.20 6.65 -8.90
CA LEU A 99 2.35 5.50 -9.21
C LEU A 99 0.87 5.85 -9.26
N LEU A 100 0.43 6.81 -8.45
CA LEU A 100 -0.94 7.33 -8.39
C LEU A 100 -1.28 8.29 -9.53
N ASP A 101 -0.29 9.06 -10.01
CA ASP A 101 -0.41 9.95 -11.18
C ASP A 101 -0.61 9.16 -12.48
N ARG A 102 -0.12 7.92 -12.50
CA ARG A 102 -0.37 7.00 -13.62
C ARG A 102 -1.76 6.40 -13.47
N ALA A 103 -2.65 6.75 -14.39
CA ALA A 103 -3.97 6.14 -14.46
C ALA A 103 -3.86 4.61 -14.57
N GLY A 104 -4.51 3.91 -13.65
CA GLY A 104 -4.82 2.49 -13.82
C GLY A 104 -6.02 2.32 -14.75
N GLY A 105 -6.22 1.12 -15.29
CA GLY A 105 -7.49 0.78 -15.94
C GLY A 105 -8.63 0.70 -14.90
N PRO A 106 -9.90 0.70 -15.33
CA PRO A 106 -11.06 0.65 -14.43
C PRO A 106 -11.30 -0.73 -13.77
N ALA A 107 -10.36 -1.67 -13.90
CA ALA A 107 -10.51 -3.01 -13.36
C ALA A 107 -10.42 -3.00 -11.83
N ASP A 108 -11.22 -3.83 -11.15
CA ASP A 108 -11.29 -3.89 -9.68
C ASP A 108 -9.91 -4.00 -9.01
N ARG A 109 -9.02 -4.83 -9.56
CA ARG A 109 -7.65 -5.01 -9.05
C ARG A 109 -6.79 -3.73 -9.08
N GLU A 110 -7.08 -2.81 -9.98
CA GLU A 110 -6.44 -1.50 -10.08
C GLU A 110 -7.04 -0.51 -9.08
N VAL A 111 -8.35 -0.58 -8.83
CA VAL A 111 -9.03 0.19 -7.79
C VAL A 111 -8.49 -0.21 -6.41
N THR A 112 -8.42 -1.50 -6.09
CA THR A 112 -7.80 -2.00 -4.84
C THR A 112 -6.34 -1.57 -4.72
N LEU A 113 -5.59 -1.57 -5.84
CA LEU A 113 -4.20 -1.10 -5.84
C LEU A 113 -4.10 0.40 -5.54
N ARG A 114 -4.99 1.22 -6.11
CA ARG A 114 -5.06 2.66 -5.83
C ARG A 114 -5.41 2.90 -4.36
N PHE A 115 -6.39 2.18 -3.83
CA PHE A 115 -6.76 2.21 -2.42
C PHE A 115 -5.55 1.95 -1.51
N ASP A 116 -4.82 0.86 -1.73
CA ASP A 116 -3.62 0.51 -0.96
C ASP A 116 -2.53 1.60 -1.04
N MET A 117 -2.32 2.18 -2.22
CA MET A 117 -1.34 3.24 -2.44
C MET A 117 -1.71 4.53 -1.70
N LEU A 118 -2.99 4.91 -1.70
CA LEU A 118 -3.47 6.10 -0.98
C LEU A 118 -3.26 5.96 0.53
N LEU A 119 -3.61 4.81 1.10
CA LEU A 119 -3.38 4.55 2.53
C LEU A 119 -1.87 4.58 2.88
N SER A 120 -1.04 3.97 2.03
CA SER A 120 0.42 3.99 2.22
C SER A 120 1.02 5.39 2.08
N LEU A 121 0.47 6.21 1.18
CA LEU A 121 0.91 7.59 1.01
C LEU A 121 0.49 8.46 2.21
N ALA A 122 -0.68 8.22 2.78
CA ALA A 122 -1.15 8.88 4.00
C ALA A 122 -0.25 8.57 5.21
N LEU A 123 0.19 7.31 5.34
CA LEU A 123 1.19 6.90 6.33
C LEU A 123 2.54 7.59 6.13
N ALA A 124 2.96 7.75 4.87
CA ALA A 124 4.22 8.40 4.52
C ALA A 124 4.17 9.94 4.70
N THR A 125 3.00 10.54 4.89
CA THR A 125 2.79 12.00 4.87
C THR A 125 2.68 12.56 6.28
N PRO A 126 3.64 13.37 6.76
CA PRO A 126 3.61 13.92 8.12
C PRO A 126 2.50 14.95 8.36
N ASP A 127 2.14 15.71 7.33
CA ASP A 127 1.05 16.68 7.38
C ASP A 127 -0.29 15.94 7.53
N ALA A 128 -0.92 16.10 8.70
CA ALA A 128 -2.12 15.34 9.07
C ALA A 128 -3.34 15.68 8.21
N GLU A 129 -3.47 16.92 7.73
CA GLU A 129 -4.58 17.33 6.87
C GLU A 129 -4.42 16.74 5.46
N ARG A 130 -3.20 16.77 4.91
CA ARG A 130 -2.89 16.10 3.63
C ARG A 130 -3.08 14.61 3.71
N ALA A 131 -2.63 13.97 4.79
CA ALA A 131 -2.87 12.55 5.01
C ALA A 131 -4.37 12.24 5.09
N THR A 132 -5.15 13.11 5.76
CA THR A 132 -6.62 12.97 5.86
C THR A 132 -7.28 13.00 4.49
N MET A 133 -6.88 13.93 3.61
CA MET A 133 -7.43 13.99 2.24
C MET A 133 -7.20 12.69 1.46
N MET A 134 -6.01 12.09 1.57
CA MET A 134 -5.68 10.82 0.91
C MET A 134 -6.53 9.67 1.45
N VAL A 135 -6.76 9.62 2.77
CA VAL A 135 -7.61 8.59 3.39
C VAL A 135 -9.08 8.78 3.02
N GLN A 136 -9.56 10.02 2.93
CA GLN A 136 -10.90 10.33 2.46
C GLN A 136 -11.10 9.89 1.00
N GLU A 137 -10.09 10.10 0.15
CA GLU A 137 -10.11 9.57 -1.21
C GLU A 137 -10.14 8.03 -1.21
N ALA A 138 -9.34 7.37 -0.38
CA ALA A 138 -9.38 5.91 -0.24
C ALA A 138 -10.76 5.40 0.22
N LEU A 139 -11.44 6.13 1.12
CA LEU A 139 -12.79 5.78 1.57
C LEU A 139 -13.82 5.80 0.44
N THR A 140 -13.66 6.62 -0.60
CA THR A 140 -14.58 6.61 -1.75
C THR A 140 -14.36 5.40 -2.66
N LEU A 141 -13.18 4.77 -2.60
CA LEU A 141 -12.82 3.56 -3.34
C LEU A 141 -13.17 2.27 -2.59
N ALA A 142 -13.41 2.35 -1.27
CA ALA A 142 -13.71 1.19 -0.46
C ALA A 142 -15.01 0.53 -0.93
N SER A 143 -14.89 -0.72 -1.37
CA SER A 143 -15.99 -1.47 -1.95
C SER A 143 -16.61 -2.46 -0.95
N HIS A 144 -15.86 -2.85 0.09
CA HIS A 144 -16.27 -3.88 1.05
C HIS A 144 -16.05 -3.41 2.51
N PRO A 145 -16.77 -3.99 3.50
CA PRO A 145 -16.68 -3.57 4.91
C PRO A 145 -15.27 -3.63 5.50
N TYR A 146 -14.43 -4.57 5.04
CA TYR A 146 -13.04 -4.68 5.47
C TYR A 146 -12.18 -3.50 5.01
N GLU A 147 -12.31 -3.09 3.74
CA GLU A 147 -11.59 -1.93 3.17
C GLU A 147 -12.05 -0.64 3.88
N GLU A 148 -13.35 -0.49 4.10
CA GLU A 148 -13.88 0.66 4.83
C GLU A 148 -13.36 0.69 6.28
N ALA A 149 -13.33 -0.45 6.97
CA ALA A 149 -12.77 -0.54 8.32
C ALA A 149 -11.28 -0.17 8.34
N GLN A 150 -10.49 -0.63 7.36
CA GLN A 150 -9.08 -0.30 7.24
C GLN A 150 -8.86 1.21 7.01
N ALA A 151 -9.60 1.81 6.09
CA ALA A 151 -9.50 3.24 5.81
C ALA A 151 -9.99 4.09 7.00
N ARG A 152 -11.02 3.65 7.74
CA ARG A 152 -11.46 4.31 8.98
C ARG A 152 -10.44 4.22 10.11
N ALA A 153 -9.73 3.10 10.24
CA ALA A 153 -8.62 2.98 11.19
C ALA A 153 -7.49 3.95 10.81
N MET A 154 -7.18 4.09 9.52
CA MET A 154 -6.23 5.08 9.03
C MET A 154 -6.69 6.53 9.28
N LEU A 155 -7.98 6.81 9.12
CA LEU A 155 -8.55 8.12 9.41
C LEU A 155 -8.42 8.48 10.89
N ALA A 156 -8.56 7.49 11.77
CA ALA A 156 -8.31 7.70 13.20
C ALA A 156 -6.86 8.08 13.48
N ASP A 157 -5.89 7.45 12.80
CA ASP A 157 -4.47 7.83 12.88
C ASP A 157 -4.25 9.29 12.45
N THR A 158 -4.78 9.71 11.30
CA THR A 158 -4.60 11.10 10.85
C THR A 158 -5.25 12.10 11.81
N GLN A 159 -6.40 11.75 12.40
CA GLN A 159 -7.09 12.57 13.40
C GLN A 159 -6.29 12.68 14.70
N LEU A 160 -5.64 11.61 15.16
CA LEU A 160 -4.74 11.66 16.31
C LEU A 160 -3.55 12.58 16.03
N ARG A 161 -2.92 12.45 14.85
CA ARG A 161 -1.81 13.33 14.44
C ARG A 161 -2.23 14.80 14.33
N ALA A 162 -3.50 15.07 14.02
CA ALA A 162 -4.09 16.41 14.01
C ALA A 162 -4.54 16.92 15.39
N GLY A 163 -4.32 16.17 16.48
CA GLY A 163 -4.75 16.56 17.83
C GLY A 163 -6.27 16.48 18.05
N ARG A 164 -6.97 15.58 17.33
CA ARG A 164 -8.43 15.39 17.38
C ARG A 164 -8.82 14.01 17.95
N PRO A 165 -8.56 13.73 19.23
CA PRO A 165 -8.76 12.40 19.83
C PRO A 165 -10.22 11.92 19.81
N ASP A 166 -11.19 12.82 20.03
CA ASP A 166 -12.61 12.45 20.00
C ASP A 166 -13.07 12.01 18.60
N ALA A 167 -12.59 12.71 17.56
CA ALA A 167 -12.86 12.33 16.17
C ALA A 167 -12.23 10.97 15.84
N ALA A 168 -11.00 10.74 16.31
CA ALA A 168 -10.30 9.47 16.14
C ALA A 168 -11.05 8.31 16.79
N LEU A 169 -11.52 8.48 18.03
CA LEU A 169 -12.33 7.49 18.73
C LEU A 169 -13.61 7.16 17.94
N GLY A 170 -14.30 8.17 17.41
CA GLY A 170 -15.46 7.98 16.53
C GLY A 170 -15.14 7.18 15.26
N SER A 171 -13.97 7.39 14.65
CA SER A 171 -13.52 6.64 13.48
C SER A 171 -13.19 5.17 13.82
N VAL A 172 -12.49 4.92 14.93
CA VAL A 172 -12.21 3.55 15.43
C VAL A 172 -13.50 2.79 15.75
N ASN A 173 -14.45 3.42 16.43
CA ASN A 173 -15.72 2.78 16.78
C ASN A 173 -16.51 2.35 15.53
N ARG A 174 -16.51 3.18 14.48
CA ARG A 174 -17.13 2.83 13.19
C ARG A 174 -16.39 1.70 12.48
N ALA A 175 -15.06 1.71 12.46
CA ALA A 175 -14.27 0.61 11.92
C ALA A 175 -14.59 -0.72 12.63
N HIS A 176 -14.63 -0.71 13.96
CA HIS A 176 -14.96 -1.88 14.78
C HIS A 176 -16.39 -2.38 14.54
N ALA A 177 -17.37 -1.47 14.39
CA ALA A 177 -18.75 -1.84 14.10
C ALA A 177 -18.89 -2.56 12.75
N LEU A 178 -18.13 -2.16 11.72
CA LEU A 178 -18.13 -2.82 10.41
C LEU A 178 -17.64 -4.26 10.49
N LEU A 179 -16.58 -4.52 11.28
CA LEU A 179 -16.00 -5.85 11.43
C LEU A 179 -16.87 -6.81 12.28
N ARG A 180 -17.80 -6.28 13.06
CA ARG A 180 -18.71 -7.07 13.90
C ARG A 180 -20.02 -7.44 13.23
N ARG A 181 -20.31 -6.91 12.04
CA ARG A 181 -21.51 -7.31 11.29
C ARG A 181 -21.31 -8.73 10.77
N PRO A 182 -22.19 -9.69 11.10
CA PRO A 182 -22.15 -10.99 10.44
C PRO A 182 -22.33 -10.77 8.95
N ALA A 183 -21.57 -11.50 8.12
CA ALA A 183 -21.81 -11.50 6.68
C ALA A 183 -23.29 -11.89 6.44
N PRO A 184 -24.02 -11.22 5.54
CA PRO A 184 -25.28 -11.78 5.08
C PRO A 184 -24.96 -13.16 4.49
N GLY A 185 -25.51 -14.20 5.12
CA GLY A 185 -25.41 -15.57 4.64
C GLY A 185 -26.19 -15.79 3.36
#